data_AF-A0AAE5A9J6-F1
#
_entry.id   AF-A0AAE5A9J6-F1
#
_cell.length_a   1.000
_cell.length_b   1.000
_cell.length_c   1.000
_cell.angle_alpha   90.00
_cell.angle_beta   90.00
_cell.angle_gamma   90.00
#
_symmetry.space_group_name_H-M   'P 1'
#
loop_
_entity.id
_entity.type
_entity.pdbx_description
1 polymer ?
#
loop_
_entity_poly.entity_id
_entity_poly.type
_entity_poly.pdbx_seq_one_letter_code
_entity_poly.pdbx_strand_id
1 'polypeptide(L)' 'LGGPGKPEDVAGAALFLASDLSRFVTGSTIHVDGGTHGAGGWVPRPTGGWTNRPRNP' A
#
# COMPACT_ATOMS: atom_id res chain seq x y z
N LEU A 1 8.08 5.23 -0.66
CA LEU A 1 7.92 4.48 -1.93
C LEU A 1 7.84 5.49 -3.07
N GLY A 2 8.58 5.26 -4.15
CA GLY A 2 8.84 6.27 -5.19
C GLY A 2 7.78 6.37 -6.30
N GLY A 3 6.53 6.01 -6.04
CA GLY A 3 5.49 6.00 -7.09
C GLY A 3 4.32 5.06 -6.77
N PRO A 4 3.43 4.81 -7.75
CA PRO A 4 2.35 3.84 -7.59
C PRO A 4 2.92 2.45 -7.28
N GLY A 5 2.15 1.68 -6.51
CA GLY A 5 2.47 0.28 -6.27
C GLY A 5 2.57 -0.51 -7.57
N LYS A 6 3.45 -1.50 -7.59
CA LYS A 6 3.65 -2.44 -8.69
C LYS A 6 2.97 -3.78 -8.36
N PRO A 7 2.70 -4.63 -9.37
CA PRO A 7 2.14 -5.96 -9.13
C PRO A 7 2.96 -6.79 -8.13
N GLU A 8 4.28 -6.58 -8.07
CA GLU A 8 5.17 -7.30 -7.16
C GLU A 8 4.92 -6.95 -5.69
N ASP A 9 4.42 -5.74 -5.40
CA ASP A 9 4.15 -5.32 -4.03
C ASP A 9 2.99 -6.13 -3.42
N VAL A 10 1.91 -6.34 -4.18
CA VAL A 10 0.78 -7.19 -3.74
C VAL A 10 1.14 -8.67 -3.78
N ALA A 11 1.94 -9.10 -4.76
CA ALA A 11 2.42 -10.48 -4.83
C ALA A 11 3.28 -10.85 -3.62
N GLY A 12 4.14 -9.93 -3.14
CA GLY A 12 4.95 -10.14 -1.94
C GLY A 12 4.10 -10.30 -0.67
N ALA A 13 3.07 -9.46 -0.50
CA ALA A 13 2.15 -9.58 0.62
C ALA A 13 1.35 -10.90 0.57
N ALA A 14 0.88 -11.29 -0.61
CA ALA A 14 0.21 -12.57 -0.82
C ALA A 14 1.14 -13.76 -0.53
N LEU A 15 2.39 -13.71 -0.99
CA LEU A 15 3.39 -14.75 -0.73
C LEU A 15 3.70 -14.87 0.76
N PHE A 16 3.85 -13.75 1.48
CA PHE A 16 3.98 -13.77 2.94
C PHE A 16 2.80 -14.50 3.59
N LEU A 17 1.56 -14.09 3.23
CA LEU A 17 0.34 -14.69 3.79
C LEU A 17 0.19 -16.17 3.44
N ALA A 18 0.66 -16.62 2.28
CA ALA A 18 0.63 -18.01 1.86
C ALA A 18 1.77 -18.87 2.45
N SER A 19 2.75 -18.26 3.10
CA SER A 19 3.93 -18.95 3.65
C SER A 19 3.79 -19.26 5.15
N ASP A 20 4.65 -20.13 5.68
CA ASP A 20 4.71 -20.43 7.13
C ASP A 20 5.07 -19.21 7.99
N LEU A 21 5.61 -18.13 7.39
CA LEU A 21 5.92 -16.88 8.09
C LEU A 21 4.66 -16.21 8.65
N SER A 22 3.49 -16.49 8.07
CA SER A 22 2.21 -15.94 8.51
C SER A 22 1.42 -16.88 9.42
N ARG A 23 2.01 -17.98 9.92
CA ARG A 23 1.27 -19.06 10.64
C ARG A 23 0.39 -18.64 11.82
N PHE A 24 0.61 -17.44 12.37
CA PHE A 24 -0.18 -16.88 13.47
C PHE A 24 -0.84 -15.55 13.12
N VAL A 25 -0.86 -15.17 11.84
CA VAL A 25 -1.49 -13.97 11.31
C VAL A 25 -2.83 -14.38 10.69
N THR A 26 -3.89 -14.27 11.48
CA THR A 26 -5.27 -14.57 11.06
C THR A 26 -6.22 -13.47 11.50
N GLY A 27 -7.36 -13.31 10.82
CA GLY A 27 -8.34 -12.26 11.10
C GLY A 27 -7.86 -10.84 10.83
N SER A 28 -6.69 -10.68 10.20
CA SER A 28 -6.04 -9.39 9.96
C SER A 28 -6.15 -8.96 8.50
N THR A 29 -6.21 -7.64 8.28
CA THR A 29 -6.17 -7.04 6.94
C THR A 29 -4.80 -6.38 6.72
N ILE A 30 -4.14 -6.70 5.61
CA ILE A 30 -2.89 -6.05 5.20
C ILE A 30 -3.18 -5.10 4.04
N HIS A 31 -3.00 -3.80 4.27
CA HIS A 31 -3.11 -2.79 3.22
C HIS A 31 -1.79 -2.71 2.44
N VAL A 32 -1.88 -2.92 1.12
CA VAL A 32 -0.73 -2.84 0.20
C VAL A 32 -0.91 -1.65 -0.74
N ASP A 33 -0.90 -0.45 -0.15
CA ASP A 33 -1.31 0.78 -0.84
C ASP A 33 -0.29 1.93 -0.69
N GLY A 34 0.92 1.60 -0.27
CA GLY A 34 1.98 2.57 -0.02
C GLY A 34 1.72 3.53 1.15
N GLY A 35 0.76 3.24 2.02
CA GLY A 35 0.43 4.04 3.21
C GLY A 35 -0.76 4.98 3.02
N THR A 36 -1.45 4.94 1.88
CA THR A 36 -2.55 5.87 1.56
C THR A 36 -3.69 5.78 2.58
N HIS A 37 -4.09 4.57 2.98
CA HIS A 37 -5.14 4.34 3.96
C HIS A 37 -4.74 4.86 5.34
N GLY A 38 -3.52 4.55 5.80
CA GLY A 38 -2.98 5.04 7.07
C GLY A 38 -2.76 6.56 7.10
N ALA A 39 -2.50 7.16 5.95
CA ALA A 39 -2.33 8.60 5.80
C ALA A 39 -3.67 9.35 5.61
N GLY A 40 -4.83 8.71 5.76
CA GLY A 40 -6.14 9.38 5.58
C GLY A 40 -6.40 9.85 4.15
N GLY A 41 -5.87 9.13 3.15
CA GLY A 41 -6.02 9.45 1.73
C GLY A 41 -4.97 10.40 1.16
N TRP A 42 -3.99 10.85 1.97
CA TRP A 42 -2.89 11.67 1.47
C TRP A 42 -1.87 10.85 0.71
N VAL A 43 -1.55 11.28 -0.51
CA VAL A 43 -0.56 10.64 -1.41
C VAL A 43 0.46 11.67 -1.91
N PRO A 44 1.72 11.26 -2.19
CA PRO A 44 2.73 12.15 -2.72
C PRO A 44 2.43 12.49 -4.19
N ARG A 45 2.67 13.74 -4.59
CA ARG A 45 2.56 14.16 -6.00
C ARG A 45 3.87 13.91 -6.76
N PRO A 46 3.80 13.57 -8.06
CA PRO A 46 5.00 13.47 -8.90
C PRO A 46 5.81 14.77 -8.97
N THR A 47 5.14 15.92 -8.88
CA THR A 47 5.75 17.27 -8.90
C THR A 47 6.22 17.76 -7.53
N GLY A 48 6.09 16.93 -6.48
CA GLY A 48 6.40 17.30 -5.10
C GLY A 48 5.19 17.74 -4.27
N GLY A 49 5.33 17.59 -2.94
CA GLY A 49 4.26 17.80 -1.96
C GLY A 49 3.26 16.65 -1.91
N TRP A 50 2.17 16.85 -1.15
CA TRP A 50 1.16 15.84 -0.87
C TRP A 50 -0.24 16.33 -1.25
N THR A 51 -1.15 15.42 -1.59
CA THR A 51 -2.57 15.74 -1.87
C THR A 51 -3.48 14.63 -1.36
N ASN A 52 -4.65 14.97 -0.81
CA ASN A 52 -5.74 14.04 -0.52
C ASN A 52 -6.91 14.18 -1.51
N ARG A 53 -6.72 14.95 -2.59
CA ARG A 53 -7.74 15.15 -3.63
C ARG A 53 -7.45 14.23 -4.82
N PRO A 54 -8.36 13.31 -5.17
CA PRO A 54 -8.18 12.44 -6.33
C PRO A 54 -8.35 13.24 -7.62
N ARG A 55 -7.27 13.38 -8.39
CA ARG A 55 -7.20 13.84 -9.79
C ARG A 55 -8.12 15.03 -10.16
N ASN A 56 -7.97 16.17 -9.48
CA ASN A 56 -8.31 17.47 -10.08
C ASN A 56 -6.97 18.20 -10.36
N PRO A 57 -6.78 18.81 -11.53
CA PRO A 57 -5.50 19.36 -11.99
C PRO A 57 -4.93 20.44 -11.06
#